data_AF-A0A1I2ICW7-F1
#
_entry.id   AF-A0A1I2ICW7-F1
#
_cell.length_a   1.000
_cell.length_b   1.000
_cell.length_c   1.000
_cell.angle_alpha   90.00
_cell.angle_beta   90.00
_cell.angle_gamma   90.00
#
_symmetry.space_group_name_H-M   'P 1'
#
loop_
_entity.id
_entity.type
_entity.pdbx_description
1 polymer ?
#
loop_
_entity_poly.entity_id
_entity_poly.type
_entity_poly.pdbx_seq_one_letter_code
_entity_poly.pdbx_strand_id
1 'polypeptide(L)'
;MKRMVTMSIYITGDIHGSISVGKRFNSKNFPVGKTLTKNDYVIIAGDFGLLWAGDREDWYWLNWLTNKPWTTLFIDGNHENFNLLESYPVEE
;
A
#
# COMPACT_ATOMS: atom_id res chain seq x y z
N MET A 1 -27.23 11.83 -17.21
CA MET A 1 -26.50 10.54 -17.16
C MET A 1 -25.91 10.37 -15.75
N LYS A 2 -26.39 9.41 -14.95
CA LYS A 2 -25.66 9.01 -13.74
C LYS A 2 -24.43 8.23 -14.21
N ARG A 3 -23.25 8.82 -14.08
CA ARG A 3 -21.99 8.10 -14.31
C ARG A 3 -21.96 6.98 -13.27
N MET A 4 -22.04 5.72 -13.71
CA MET A 4 -21.79 4.58 -12.83
C MET A 4 -20.36 4.72 -12.34
N VAL A 5 -20.18 5.04 -11.07
CA VAL A 5 -18.86 5.02 -10.42
C VAL A 5 -18.64 3.55 -10.06
N THR A 6 -17.95 2.84 -10.95
CA THR A 6 -17.48 1.49 -10.66
C THR A 6 -16.19 1.61 -9.87
N MET A 7 -16.20 1.10 -8.63
CA MET A 7 -15.03 0.96 -7.79
C MET A 7 -14.13 -0.17 -8.34
N SER A 8 -12.82 0.09 -8.44
CA SER A 8 -11.83 -0.92 -8.81
C SER A 8 -11.05 -1.39 -7.59
N ILE A 9 -10.73 -2.69 -7.53
CA ILE A 9 -9.86 -3.28 -6.52
C ILE A 9 -8.72 -4.00 -7.23
N TYR A 10 -7.49 -3.70 -6.83
CA TYR A 10 -6.27 -4.39 -7.26
C TYR A 10 -5.61 -5.03 -6.06
N ILE A 11 -4.98 -6.18 -6.25
CA ILE A 11 -4.36 -6.94 -5.16
C ILE A 11 -2.94 -7.33 -5.58
N THR A 12 -1.99 -7.22 -4.66
CA THR A 12 -0.62 -7.74 -4.75
C THR A 12 -0.19 -8.21 -3.35
N GLY A 13 0.99 -8.79 -3.22
CA GLY A 13 1.67 -9.02 -1.93
C GLY A 13 3.18 -8.87 -2.11
N ASP A 14 3.93 -9.30 -1.08
CA ASP A 14 5.37 -9.56 -1.16
C ASP A 14 6.20 -8.36 -1.60
N ILE A 15 5.83 -7.16 -1.15
CA ILE A 15 6.58 -5.99 -1.59
C ILE A 15 7.90 -5.81 -0.83
N HIS A 16 8.02 -6.40 0.36
CA HIS A 16 9.23 -6.40 1.18
C HIS A 16 9.83 -4.98 1.34
N GLY A 17 8.97 -3.99 1.60
CA GLY A 17 9.38 -2.62 1.82
C GLY A 17 10.05 -1.94 0.63
N SER A 18 11.16 -1.25 0.90
CA SER A 18 11.95 -0.51 -0.08
C SER A 18 12.50 -1.38 -1.22
N ILE A 19 12.59 -2.71 -1.00
CA ILE A 19 13.07 -3.68 -1.99
C ILE A 19 12.23 -3.65 -3.26
N SER A 20 10.90 -3.54 -3.15
CA SER A 20 10.06 -3.58 -4.35
C SER A 20 8.92 -2.58 -4.41
N VAL A 21 8.58 -1.83 -3.36
CA VAL A 21 7.46 -0.86 -3.38
C VAL A 21 7.53 0.10 -4.57
N GLY A 22 8.69 0.72 -4.81
CA GLY A 22 8.90 1.66 -5.92
C GLY A 22 8.85 0.98 -7.29
N LYS A 23 9.37 -0.25 -7.39
CA LYS A 23 9.29 -1.06 -8.62
C LYS A 23 7.85 -1.49 -8.89
N ARG A 24 7.09 -1.87 -7.87
CA ARG A 24 5.73 -2.41 -7.98
C ARG A 24 4.76 -1.33 -8.47
N PHE A 25 4.83 -0.13 -7.90
CA PHE A 25 3.80 0.90 -8.08
C PHE A 25 4.29 2.14 -8.86
N ASN A 26 5.36 2.01 -9.64
CA ASN A 26 5.71 3.04 -10.62
C ASN A 26 4.82 2.96 -11.86
N SER A 27 4.82 4.05 -12.62
CA SER A 27 4.02 4.23 -13.83
C SER A 27 4.33 3.26 -14.98
N LYS A 28 5.49 2.60 -14.97
CA LYS A 28 5.89 1.63 -15.99
C LYS A 28 5.30 0.25 -15.68
N ASN A 29 5.37 -0.19 -14.44
CA ASN A 29 4.95 -1.52 -14.02
C ASN A 29 3.48 -1.57 -13.58
N PHE A 30 2.93 -0.44 -13.13
CA PHE A 30 1.51 -0.30 -12.78
C PHE A 30 0.90 0.94 -13.46
N PRO A 31 0.79 0.95 -14.81
CA PRO A 31 0.32 2.10 -15.57
C PRO A 31 -1.14 2.48 -15.26
N VAL A 32 -1.98 1.49 -14.97
CA VAL A 32 -3.39 1.70 -14.57
C VAL A 32 -3.51 2.50 -13.27
N GLY A 33 -2.49 2.47 -12.41
CA GLY A 33 -2.42 3.30 -11.21
C GLY A 33 -2.61 4.80 -11.47
N LYS A 34 -2.29 5.29 -12.68
CA LYS A 34 -2.49 6.70 -13.07
C LYS A 34 -3.95 7.08 -13.27
N THR A 35 -4.84 6.12 -13.49
CA THR A 35 -6.26 6.37 -13.74
C THR A 35 -7.13 6.15 -12.51
N LEU A 36 -6.54 5.63 -11.43
CA LEU A 36 -7.23 5.37 -10.17
C LEU A 36 -7.49 6.65 -9.40
N THR A 37 -8.46 6.59 -8.50
CA THR A 37 -8.84 7.66 -7.58
C THR A 37 -8.92 7.11 -6.16
N LYS A 38 -9.13 7.98 -5.16
CA LYS A 38 -9.24 7.54 -3.76
C LYS A 38 -10.44 6.62 -3.48
N ASN A 39 -11.35 6.47 -4.44
CA ASN A 39 -12.44 5.51 -4.37
C ASN A 39 -12.04 4.12 -4.90
N ASP A 40 -10.84 3.97 -5.47
CA ASP A 40 -10.27 2.71 -5.91
C ASP A 40 -9.23 2.22 -4.89
N TYR A 41 -9.13 0.90 -4.75
CA TYR A 41 -8.30 0.26 -3.73
C TYR A 41 -7.18 -0.55 -4.34
N VAL A 42 -5.99 -0.43 -3.76
CA VAL A 42 -4.86 -1.32 -4.02
C VAL A 42 -4.47 -1.97 -2.70
N ILE A 43 -4.70 -3.28 -2.61
CA ILE A 43 -4.48 -4.08 -1.40
C ILE A 43 -3.15 -4.80 -1.51
N ILE A 44 -2.30 -4.65 -0.50
CA ILE A 44 -1.06 -5.41 -0.32
C ILE A 44 -1.34 -6.51 0.72
N ALA A 45 -1.59 -7.72 0.25
CA ALA A 45 -2.03 -8.86 1.04
C ALA A 45 -0.83 -9.69 1.53
N GLY A 46 -0.03 -9.10 2.42
CA GLY A 46 1.10 -9.75 3.06
C GLY A 46 2.46 -9.22 2.64
N ASP A 47 3.44 -9.43 3.52
CA ASP A 47 4.86 -9.11 3.36
C ASP A 47 5.06 -7.66 2.91
N PHE A 48 4.44 -6.75 3.69
CA PHE A 48 4.37 -5.32 3.41
C PHE A 48 5.74 -4.64 3.62
N GLY A 49 6.39 -4.92 4.74
CA GLY A 49 7.78 -4.51 5.01
C GLY A 49 8.05 -2.99 5.12
N LEU A 50 7.02 -2.14 5.29
CA LEU A 50 7.16 -0.69 5.50
C LEU A 50 6.81 -0.22 6.92
N LEU A 51 6.66 -1.17 7.84
CA LEU A 51 6.59 -0.97 9.29
C LEU A 51 7.60 -1.93 9.91
N TRP A 52 8.86 -1.86 9.45
CA TRP A 52 9.91 -2.80 9.82
C TRP A 52 10.81 -2.22 10.91
N ALA A 53 11.34 -1.03 10.69
CA ALA A 53 12.23 -0.35 11.63
C ALA A 53 11.60 0.90 12.27
N GLY A 54 10.49 1.41 11.72
CA GLY A 54 9.87 2.66 12.14
C GLY A 54 10.75 3.88 11.85
N ASP A 55 11.65 3.75 10.87
CA ASP A 55 12.68 4.73 10.57
C ASP A 55 12.31 5.65 9.41
N ARG A 56 13.25 6.50 8.99
CA ARG A 56 13.01 7.47 7.93
C ARG A 56 12.71 6.83 6.57
N GLU A 57 13.20 5.62 6.30
CA GLU A 57 12.90 4.92 5.04
C GLU A 57 11.46 4.40 5.04
N ASP A 58 11.03 3.76 6.14
CA ASP A 58 9.64 3.35 6.33
C ASP A 58 8.69 4.54 6.14
N TRP A 59 8.95 5.65 6.84
CA TRP A 59 8.12 6.87 6.74
C TRP A 59 8.08 7.46 5.33
N TYR A 60 9.21 7.44 4.61
CA TYR A 60 9.27 7.93 3.24
C TYR A 60 8.31 7.15 2.33
N TRP A 61 8.37 5.81 2.40
CA TRP A 61 7.57 4.95 1.53
C TRP A 61 6.10 4.87 1.95
N LEU A 62 5.81 4.90 3.24
CA LEU A 62 4.43 5.05 3.75
C LEU A 62 3.81 6.35 3.22
N ASN A 63 4.51 7.48 3.36
CA ASN A 63 4.04 8.75 2.82
C ASN A 63 3.89 8.70 1.29
N TRP A 64 4.80 8.04 0.59
CA TRP A 64 4.70 7.87 -0.87
C TRP A 64 3.47 7.05 -1.29
N LEU A 65 3.12 5.99 -0.56
CA LEU A 65 1.91 5.19 -0.78
C LEU A 65 0.64 5.96 -0.43
N THR A 66 0.65 6.73 0.66
CA THR A 66 -0.47 7.60 1.08
C THR A 66 -0.79 8.64 0.01
N ASN A 67 0.24 9.19 -0.65
CA ASN A 67 0.09 10.18 -1.72
C ASN A 67 -0.26 9.60 -3.10
N LYS A 68 -0.45 8.28 -3.22
CA LYS A 68 -0.95 7.69 -4.47
C LYS A 68 -2.37 8.14 -4.77
N PRO A 69 -2.78 8.20 -6.04
CA PRO A 69 -4.12 8.66 -6.38
C PRO A 69 -5.19 7.67 -5.90
N TRP A 70 -4.83 6.40 -5.62
CA TRP A 70 -5.69 5.39 -5.01
C TRP A 70 -5.57 5.31 -3.49
N THR A 71 -6.47 4.55 -2.86
CA THR A 71 -6.38 4.18 -1.45
C THR A 71 -5.60 2.88 -1.30
N THR A 72 -4.48 2.93 -0.59
CA THR A 72 -3.66 1.75 -0.31
C THR A 72 -4.16 1.11 0.97
N LEU A 73 -4.44 -0.19 0.93
CA LEU A 73 -4.74 -1.03 2.09
C LEU A 73 -3.64 -2.08 2.20
N PHE A 74 -3.37 -2.58 3.40
CA PHE A 74 -2.54 -3.76 3.57
C PHE A 74 -3.13 -4.72 4.59
N ILE A 75 -2.79 -5.99 4.42
CA ILE A 75 -3.03 -7.08 5.37
C ILE A 75 -1.63 -7.57 5.73
N ASP A 76 -1.38 -7.80 7.01
CA ASP A 76 -0.11 -8.33 7.50
C ASP A 76 0.15 -9.75 6.96
N GLY A 77 1.39 -10.01 6.58
CA GLY A 77 1.92 -11.34 6.24
C GLY A 77 2.65 -11.98 7.42
N ASN A 78 3.41 -13.03 7.15
CA ASN A 78 4.20 -13.69 8.19
C ASN A 78 5.61 -13.08 8.35
N HIS A 79 6.03 -12.18 7.47
CA HIS A 79 7.33 -11.51 7.48
C HIS A 79 7.21 -10.04 7.89
N GLU A 80 6.49 -9.80 8.99
CA GLU A 80 6.20 -8.48 9.53
C GLU A 80 6.91 -8.30 10.88
N ASN A 81 7.26 -7.06 11.20
CA ASN A 81 7.70 -6.74 12.55
C ASN A 81 6.49 -6.54 13.45
N PHE A 82 5.93 -7.64 13.96
CA PHE A 82 4.75 -7.64 14.83
C PHE A 82 4.95 -6.80 16.09
N ASN A 83 6.16 -6.73 16.67
CA ASN A 83 6.41 -5.90 17.84
C ASN A 83 6.15 -4.41 17.58
N LEU A 84 6.50 -3.91 16.39
CA LEU A 84 6.22 -2.53 16.00
C LEU A 84 4.77 -2.38 15.55
N LEU A 85 4.28 -3.29 14.71
CA LEU A 85 2.92 -3.22 14.17
C LEU A 85 1.85 -3.22 15.27
N GLU A 86 1.98 -4.12 16.26
CA GLU A 86 1.04 -4.24 17.37
C GLU A 86 1.21 -3.13 18.43
N SER A 87 2.23 -2.27 18.30
CA SER A 87 2.38 -1.10 19.18
C SER A 87 1.45 0.06 18.82
N TYR A 88 0.84 0.03 17.63
CA TYR A 88 -0.12 1.05 17.19
C TYR A 88 -1.50 0.81 17.82
N PRO A 89 -2.29 1.89 18.07
CA PRO A 89 -3.64 1.74 18.58
C PRO A 89 -4.55 1.05 17.56
N VAL A 90 -5.52 0.28 18.06
CA VAL A 90 -6.61 -0.29 17.26
C VAL A 90 -7.79 0.67 17.30
N GLU A 91 -8.32 1.01 16.12
CA GLU A 91 -9.51 1.85 15.93
C GLU A 91 -10.60 1.04 15.20
N GLU A 92 -11.87 1.23 15.58
CA GLU A 92 -13.07 0.61 14.98
C GLU A 92 -13.86 1.59 14.10
#